data_AF-A0A151ZEE2-F1
#
_entry.id   AF-A0A151ZEE2-F1
#
_cell.length_a   1.000
_cell.length_b   1.000
_cell.length_c   1.000
_cell.angle_alpha   90.00
_cell.angle_beta   90.00
_cell.angle_gamma   90.00
#
_symmetry.space_group_name_H-M   'P 1'
#
loop_
_entity.id
_entity.type
_entity.pdbx_description
1 polymer ?
#
loop_
_entity_poly.entity_id
_entity_poly.type
_entity_poly.pdbx_seq_one_letter_code
_entity_poly.pdbx_strand_id
1 'polypeptide(L)'
;MFDITEEHRFLQIDVPVCPSGTSINHVFSFPSTSLIFACLSITCFIFSIIIAFHYNSFTVFNKKMRTQTISNTLWILYYLTLGLRASSNTIRFSMDREKEIQIEKIFFIASLTLHGFTALTLSLSLNHQRRYRSTTSTQSTHQQQKNRESDPLLQIQQDHGSRSLKLKSMLKRSKISISEIIIIFLFILFLVFLYVEIDKENQIFYDILLTIFIVQHIPVLVLVVMIAFSGKGEGPTQRSRIFIILGAIFNLCNYLPLYFWSEYLPGGCPMYIVSYVDFIQIFDFASLLFFFLFLRSEYSRNVEECIWTAVSQSQDTFDFRKF
;
A
#
# COMPACT_ATOMS: atom_id res chain seq x y z
N MET A 1 35.94 -20.42 17.66
CA MET A 1 36.19 -19.24 18.51
C MET A 1 35.58 -18.07 17.75
N PHE A 2 34.28 -17.86 17.95
CA PHE A 2 33.53 -16.75 17.36
C PHE A 2 33.76 -15.56 18.29
N ASP A 3 34.33 -14.48 17.75
CA ASP A 3 34.67 -13.29 18.50
C ASP A 3 33.40 -12.63 19.02
N ILE A 4 33.35 -12.38 20.34
CA ILE A 4 32.19 -11.86 21.08
C ILE A 4 32.02 -10.34 20.88
N THR A 5 32.74 -9.72 19.93
CA THR A 5 32.65 -8.29 19.63
C THR A 5 31.63 -7.94 18.52
N GLU A 6 30.69 -8.83 18.19
CA GLU A 6 29.61 -8.60 17.21
C GLU A 6 28.36 -7.89 17.78
N GLU A 7 28.38 -7.43 19.03
CA GLU A 7 27.17 -7.05 19.79
C GLU A 7 26.35 -5.85 19.26
N HIS A 8 26.79 -5.10 18.23
CA HIS A 8 26.04 -3.91 17.75
C HIS A 8 25.91 -3.77 16.22
N ARG A 9 26.16 -4.81 15.41
CA ARG A 9 26.11 -4.68 13.94
C ARG A 9 24.71 -4.50 13.34
N PHE A 10 23.66 -4.96 14.02
CA PHE A 10 22.33 -5.12 13.41
C PHE A 10 21.63 -3.79 13.07
N LEU A 11 22.08 -2.68 13.67
CA LEU A 11 21.60 -1.32 13.41
C LEU A 11 22.55 -0.46 12.58
N GLN A 12 23.76 -0.95 12.29
CA GLN A 12 24.73 -0.26 11.43
C GLN A 12 24.54 -0.70 9.99
N ILE A 13 24.04 0.21 9.15
CA ILE A 13 23.91 -0.08 7.72
C ILE A 13 25.27 0.13 7.06
N ASP A 14 25.86 -0.96 6.61
CA ASP A 14 27.04 -0.94 5.74
C ASP A 14 26.60 -1.16 4.30
N VAL A 15 26.02 -0.12 3.69
CA VAL A 15 25.85 -0.12 2.23
C VAL A 15 27.25 -0.12 1.61
N PRO A 16 27.52 -0.94 0.56
CA PRO A 16 28.82 -0.97 -0.07
C PRO A 16 29.23 0.42 -0.56
N VAL A 17 30.43 0.86 -0.15
CA VAL A 17 31.01 2.14 -0.57
C VAL A 17 31.59 1.97 -1.97
N CYS A 18 30.98 2.62 -2.95
CA CYS A 18 31.51 2.65 -4.32
C CYS A 18 32.70 3.62 -4.43
N PRO A 19 33.73 3.28 -5.22
CA PRO A 19 34.82 4.21 -5.51
C PRO A 19 34.31 5.35 -6.39
N SER A 20 33.89 6.46 -5.80
CA SER A 20 33.60 7.70 -6.54
C SER A 20 34.77 8.67 -6.40
N GLY A 21 35.64 8.74 -7.40
CA GLY A 21 36.68 9.77 -7.51
C GLY A 21 36.16 11.18 -7.81
N THR A 22 34.95 11.54 -7.35
CA THR A 22 34.28 12.82 -7.63
C THR A 22 34.10 13.63 -6.35
N SER A 23 34.28 14.96 -6.44
CA SER A 23 34.13 15.90 -5.31
C SER A 23 32.75 15.85 -4.62
N ILE A 24 31.76 15.22 -5.25
CA ILE A 24 30.40 15.02 -4.74
C ILE A 24 30.38 14.15 -3.48
N ASN A 25 31.34 13.24 -3.32
CA ASN A 25 31.47 12.39 -2.13
C ASN A 25 31.83 13.15 -0.85
N HIS A 26 32.41 14.35 -0.96
CA HIS A 26 32.63 15.19 0.23
C HIS A 26 31.32 15.73 0.80
N VAL A 27 30.24 15.70 0.03
CA VAL A 27 28.93 16.24 0.41
C VAL A 27 27.91 15.12 0.66
N PHE A 28 27.99 14.00 -0.06
CA PHE A 28 27.05 12.89 0.04
C PHE A 28 27.74 11.57 0.31
N SER A 29 27.33 10.88 1.38
CA SER A 29 27.84 9.55 1.74
C SER A 29 27.49 8.49 0.70
N PHE A 30 26.25 8.50 0.18
CA PHE A 30 25.76 7.52 -0.81
C PHE A 30 24.94 8.20 -1.92
N PRO A 31 25.58 8.84 -2.91
CA PRO A 31 24.89 9.69 -3.89
C PRO A 31 23.94 8.91 -4.80
N SER A 32 24.26 7.68 -5.22
CA SER A 32 23.37 6.85 -6.06
C SER A 32 22.09 6.48 -5.33
N THR A 33 22.22 5.87 -4.16
CA THR A 33 21.12 5.41 -3.33
C THR A 33 20.22 6.58 -2.91
N SER A 34 20.81 7.71 -2.53
CA SER A 34 20.06 8.93 -2.21
C SER A 34 19.27 9.44 -3.42
N LEU A 35 19.87 9.49 -4.61
CA LEU A 35 19.19 9.90 -5.84
C LEU A 35 18.04 8.96 -6.21
N ILE A 36 18.23 7.65 -6.08
CA ILE A 36 17.20 6.64 -6.36
C ILE A 36 15.99 6.86 -5.43
N PHE A 37 16.22 7.01 -4.13
CA PHE A 37 15.14 7.30 -3.18
C PHE A 37 14.49 8.67 -3.42
N ALA A 38 15.24 9.68 -3.83
CA ALA A 38 14.70 11.00 -4.17
C ALA A 38 13.73 10.90 -5.35
N CYS A 39 14.15 10.23 -6.43
CA CYS A 39 13.30 9.96 -7.57
C CYS A 39 12.06 9.13 -7.17
N LEU A 40 12.23 8.12 -6.31
CA LEU A 40 11.15 7.23 -5.86
C LEU A 40 10.10 8.03 -5.07
N SER A 41 10.56 8.90 -4.18
CA SER A 41 9.75 9.82 -3.41
C SER A 41 8.91 10.72 -4.31
N ILE A 42 9.54 11.39 -5.28
CA ILE A 42 8.87 12.28 -6.23
C ILE A 42 7.82 11.50 -7.04
N THR A 43 8.16 10.32 -7.57
CA THR A 43 7.22 9.48 -8.31
C THR A 43 6.03 9.07 -7.46
N CYS A 44 6.25 8.68 -6.19
CA CYS A 44 5.18 8.33 -5.26
C CYS A 44 4.21 9.49 -5.02
N PHE A 45 4.73 10.69 -4.79
CA PHE A 45 3.89 11.87 -4.59
C PHE A 45 3.11 12.25 -5.85
N ILE A 46 3.74 12.19 -7.03
CA ILE A 46 3.07 12.43 -8.31
C ILE A 46 1.92 11.42 -8.50
N PHE A 47 2.17 10.12 -8.31
CA PHE A 47 1.14 9.10 -8.43
C PHE A 47 0.02 9.28 -7.40
N SER A 48 0.35 9.62 -6.15
CA SER A 48 -0.63 9.91 -5.10
C SER A 48 -1.55 11.08 -5.50
N ILE A 49 -0.98 12.17 -6.04
CA ILE A 49 -1.72 13.33 -6.55
C ILE A 49 -2.62 12.93 -7.72
N ILE A 50 -2.10 12.20 -8.71
CA ILE A 50 -2.88 11.74 -9.86
C ILE A 50 -4.05 10.86 -9.40
N ILE A 51 -3.82 9.92 -8.49
CA ILE A 51 -4.89 9.06 -7.95
C ILE A 51 -5.94 9.89 -7.20
N ALA A 52 -5.50 10.86 -6.40
CA ALA A 52 -6.39 11.71 -5.61
C ALA A 52 -7.32 12.56 -6.47
N PHE A 53 -6.80 13.19 -7.52
CA PHE A 53 -7.59 14.10 -8.35
C PHE A 53 -8.28 13.40 -9.52
N HIS A 54 -7.62 12.44 -10.17
CA HIS A 54 -8.14 11.83 -11.40
C HIS A 54 -8.88 10.52 -11.15
N TYR A 55 -8.34 9.63 -10.31
CA TYR A 55 -8.88 8.27 -10.15
C TYR A 55 -9.83 8.11 -8.96
N ASN A 56 -9.97 9.10 -8.08
CA ASN A 56 -10.84 9.01 -6.90
C ASN A 56 -12.30 9.43 -7.16
N SER A 57 -12.58 9.98 -8.34
CA SER A 57 -13.92 10.40 -8.75
C SER A 57 -14.06 10.38 -10.26
N PHE A 58 -15.30 10.28 -10.73
CA PHE A 58 -15.63 10.36 -12.15
C PHE A 58 -16.83 11.28 -12.32
N THR A 59 -16.89 11.95 -13.48
CA THR A 59 -17.95 12.89 -13.82
C THR A 59 -18.77 12.28 -14.95
N VAL A 60 -20.06 12.04 -14.71
CA VAL A 60 -20.99 11.52 -15.72
C VAL A 60 -22.16 12.49 -15.79
N PHE A 61 -22.45 13.00 -17.00
CA PHE A 61 -23.46 14.04 -17.23
C PHE A 61 -23.32 15.26 -16.30
N ASN A 62 -22.11 15.81 -16.17
CA ASN A 62 -21.78 16.92 -15.25
C ASN A 62 -22.02 16.66 -13.76
N LYS A 63 -22.39 15.44 -13.37
CA LYS A 63 -22.53 15.05 -11.96
C LYS A 63 -21.31 14.26 -11.52
N LYS A 64 -20.64 14.75 -10.47
CA LYS A 64 -19.52 14.05 -9.83
C LYS A 64 -20.07 12.93 -8.95
N MET A 65 -19.76 11.69 -9.30
CA MET A 65 -20.19 10.51 -8.55
C MET A 65 -19.01 10.01 -7.69
N ARG A 66 -19.29 9.74 -6.41
CA ARG A 66 -18.33 9.16 -5.48
C ARG A 66 -18.96 7.99 -4.75
N THR A 67 -18.57 6.78 -5.12
CA THR A 67 -19.03 5.54 -4.48
C THR A 67 -17.90 4.91 -3.68
N GLN A 68 -18.24 4.09 -2.68
CA GLN A 68 -17.25 3.32 -1.94
C GLN A 68 -16.48 2.36 -2.85
N THR A 69 -17.14 1.83 -3.89
CA THR A 69 -16.51 0.97 -4.89
C THR A 69 -15.41 1.69 -5.68
N ILE A 70 -15.49 3.02 -5.83
CA ILE A 70 -14.55 3.80 -6.65
C ILE A 70 -13.52 4.55 -5.81
N SER A 71 -13.75 4.68 -4.51
CA SER A 71 -12.80 5.29 -3.58
C SER A 71 -11.41 4.61 -3.66
N ASN A 72 -10.39 5.42 -3.97
CA ASN A 72 -8.99 5.01 -4.01
C ASN A 72 -8.18 5.58 -2.84
N THR A 73 -8.85 6.03 -1.76
CA THR A 73 -8.20 6.65 -0.59
C THR A 73 -7.09 5.80 0.04
N LEU A 74 -7.26 4.48 0.13
CA LEU A 74 -6.24 3.59 0.71
C LEU A 74 -5.01 3.47 -0.20
N TRP A 75 -5.19 3.51 -1.51
CA TRP A 75 -4.08 3.54 -2.47
C TRP A 75 -3.33 4.87 -2.40
N ILE A 76 -4.03 6.00 -2.28
CA ILE A 76 -3.42 7.32 -2.05
C ILE A 76 -2.57 7.29 -0.78
N LEU A 77 -3.10 6.71 0.30
CA LEU A 77 -2.38 6.57 1.57
C LEU A 77 -1.14 5.66 1.44
N TYR A 78 -1.24 4.57 0.68
CA TYR A 78 -0.09 3.71 0.37
C TYR A 78 1.02 4.47 -0.38
N TYR A 79 0.70 5.16 -1.48
CA TYR A 79 1.71 5.94 -2.20
C TYR A 79 2.29 7.08 -1.37
N LEU A 80 1.47 7.73 -0.53
CA LEU A 80 1.93 8.80 0.36
C LEU A 80 2.89 8.27 1.44
N THR A 81 2.55 7.16 2.11
CA THR A 81 3.41 6.55 3.13
C THR A 81 4.72 6.04 2.54
N LEU A 82 4.69 5.48 1.32
CA LEU A 82 5.90 5.07 0.62
C LEU A 82 6.75 6.27 0.17
N GLY A 83 6.12 7.36 -0.30
CA GLY A 83 6.83 8.59 -0.62
C GLY A 83 7.51 9.22 0.60
N LEU A 84 6.85 9.20 1.77
CA LEU A 84 7.45 9.64 3.03
C LEU A 84 8.62 8.74 3.45
N ARG A 85 8.48 7.41 3.29
CA ARG A 85 9.58 6.46 3.56
C ARG A 85 10.78 6.73 2.66
N ALA A 86 10.56 6.89 1.36
CA ALA A 86 11.60 7.22 0.40
C ALA A 86 12.26 8.57 0.70
N SER A 87 11.48 9.58 1.10
CA SER A 87 11.99 10.89 1.54
C SER A 87 12.89 10.77 2.77
N SER A 88 12.43 10.01 3.79
CA SER A 88 13.21 9.71 4.99
C SER A 88 14.55 9.05 4.65
N ASN A 89 14.53 8.05 3.77
CA ASN A 89 15.75 7.39 3.29
C ASN A 89 16.64 8.32 2.45
N THR A 90 16.06 9.20 1.64
CA THR A 90 16.83 10.19 0.84
C THR A 90 17.67 11.06 1.76
N ILE A 91 17.04 11.63 2.80
CA ILE A 91 17.71 12.45 3.80
C ILE A 91 18.79 11.62 4.48
N ARG A 92 18.41 10.44 4.99
CA ARG A 92 19.34 9.58 5.71
C ARG A 92 20.60 9.21 4.91
N PHE A 93 20.47 8.82 3.65
CA PHE A 93 21.61 8.45 2.80
C PHE A 93 22.37 9.68 2.24
N SER A 94 21.78 10.87 2.35
CA SER A 94 22.46 12.13 2.00
C SER A 94 23.31 12.70 3.15
N MET A 95 23.03 12.31 4.40
CA MET A 95 23.71 12.84 5.59
C MET A 95 25.14 12.29 5.74
N ASP A 96 25.99 13.06 6.42
CA ASP A 96 27.35 12.68 6.78
C ASP A 96 27.32 11.81 8.05
N ARG A 97 27.61 10.51 7.89
CA ARG A 97 27.47 9.49 8.95
C ARG A 97 28.31 9.81 10.19
N GLU A 98 29.47 10.43 10.01
CA GLU A 98 30.39 10.70 11.12
C GLU A 98 29.92 11.85 12.02
N LYS A 99 29.17 12.80 11.47
CA LYS A 99 28.74 14.00 12.20
C LYS A 99 27.36 13.87 12.83
N GLU A 100 26.49 13.02 12.28
CA GLU A 100 25.04 13.08 12.56
C GLU A 100 24.43 11.75 13.04
N ILE A 101 25.19 10.96 13.81
CA ILE A 101 24.81 9.62 14.29
C ILE A 101 23.41 9.57 14.94
N GLN A 102 23.07 10.54 15.80
CA GLN A 102 21.76 10.57 16.47
C GLN A 102 20.60 10.77 15.49
N ILE A 103 20.78 11.64 14.51
CA ILE A 103 19.74 11.94 13.52
C ILE A 103 19.58 10.76 12.57
N GLU A 104 20.67 10.08 12.20
CA GLU A 104 20.64 8.85 11.43
C GLU A 104 19.78 7.76 12.11
N LYS A 105 19.96 7.56 13.43
CA LYS A 105 19.16 6.62 14.22
C LYS A 105 17.67 6.97 14.18
N ILE A 106 17.30 8.24 14.29
CA ILE A 106 15.90 8.70 14.22
C ILE A 106 15.31 8.38 12.85
N PHE A 107 16.01 8.72 11.75
CA PHE A 107 15.52 8.42 10.41
C PHE A 107 15.48 6.93 10.10
N PHE A 108 16.39 6.11 10.67
CA PHE A 108 16.32 4.66 10.59
C PHE A 108 15.02 4.13 11.21
N ILE A 109 14.73 4.50 12.46
CA ILE A 109 13.51 4.09 13.18
C ILE A 109 12.26 4.59 12.44
N ALA A 110 12.27 5.83 11.97
CA ALA A 110 11.18 6.40 11.18
C ALA A 110 10.96 5.64 9.87
N SER A 111 12.04 5.27 9.16
CA SER A 111 11.97 4.50 7.93
C SER A 111 11.42 3.08 8.15
N LEU A 112 11.83 2.39 9.21
CA LEU A 112 11.27 1.09 9.59
C LEU A 112 9.79 1.19 9.97
N THR A 113 9.42 2.20 10.74
CA THR A 113 8.03 2.44 11.11
C THR A 113 7.17 2.69 9.87
N LEU A 114 7.65 3.56 8.96
CA LEU A 114 6.98 3.83 7.69
C LEU A 114 6.92 2.59 6.79
N HIS A 115 7.92 1.71 6.85
CA HIS A 115 7.87 0.41 6.17
C HIS A 115 6.67 -0.42 6.63
N GLY A 116 6.50 -0.59 7.95
CA GLY A 116 5.33 -1.27 8.50
C GLY A 116 4.01 -0.63 8.06
N PHE A 117 3.95 0.71 8.01
CA PHE A 117 2.79 1.44 7.47
C PHE A 117 2.56 1.18 5.98
N THR A 118 3.60 1.06 5.16
CA THR A 118 3.44 0.73 3.74
C THR A 118 2.86 -0.67 3.53
N ALA A 119 3.30 -1.66 4.32
CA ALA A 119 2.73 -3.01 4.27
C ALA A 119 1.27 -3.05 4.74
N LEU A 120 0.94 -2.32 5.81
CA LEU A 120 -0.42 -2.15 6.32
C LEU A 120 -1.34 -1.53 5.26
N THR A 121 -0.95 -0.37 4.72
CA THR A 121 -1.78 0.39 3.77
C THR A 121 -1.96 -0.36 2.46
N LEU A 122 -0.91 -1.05 1.96
CA LEU A 122 -1.02 -1.92 0.80
C LEU A 122 -2.00 -3.07 1.06
N SER A 123 -1.88 -3.77 2.19
CA SER A 123 -2.78 -4.87 2.55
C SER A 123 -4.23 -4.40 2.67
N LEU A 124 -4.48 -3.25 3.29
CA LEU A 124 -5.81 -2.67 3.39
C LEU A 124 -6.36 -2.25 2.02
N SER A 125 -5.52 -1.66 1.16
CA SER A 125 -5.92 -1.24 -0.20
C SER A 125 -6.33 -2.43 -1.08
N LEU A 126 -5.61 -3.55 -0.98
CA LEU A 126 -5.91 -4.79 -1.67
C LEU A 126 -7.15 -5.48 -1.08
N ASN A 127 -7.30 -5.49 0.25
CA ASN A 127 -8.49 -6.04 0.88
C ASN A 127 -9.76 -5.25 0.50
N HIS A 128 -9.65 -3.91 0.43
CA HIS A 128 -10.72 -3.05 -0.07
C HIS A 128 -11.05 -3.36 -1.53
N GLN A 129 -10.02 -3.50 -2.39
CA GLN A 129 -10.19 -3.89 -3.79
C GLN A 129 -10.95 -5.22 -3.92
N ARG A 130 -10.51 -6.26 -3.19
CA ARG A 130 -11.17 -7.58 -3.17
C ARG A 130 -12.64 -7.46 -2.75
N ARG A 131 -12.91 -6.73 -1.66
CA ARG A 131 -14.24 -6.66 -1.04
C ARG A 131 -15.27 -5.86 -1.84
N TYR A 132 -14.84 -4.79 -2.50
CA TYR A 132 -15.77 -3.84 -3.12
C TYR A 132 -15.73 -3.84 -4.66
N ARG A 133 -14.75 -4.50 -5.28
CA ARG A 133 -14.59 -4.50 -6.75
C ARG A 133 -14.54 -5.89 -7.37
N SER A 134 -14.29 -6.94 -6.59
CA SER A 134 -14.24 -8.32 -7.09
C SER A 134 -15.48 -9.15 -6.75
N THR A 135 -16.42 -8.62 -5.95
CA THR A 135 -17.62 -9.35 -5.47
C THR A 135 -18.94 -8.63 -5.75
N THR A 136 -18.92 -7.54 -6.53
CA THR A 136 -19.99 -6.55 -6.58
C THR A 136 -21.24 -7.02 -7.35
N SER A 137 -21.12 -8.03 -8.22
CA SER A 137 -22.22 -8.51 -9.06
C SER A 137 -23.42 -9.06 -8.27
N THR A 138 -23.22 -9.57 -7.06
CA THR A 138 -24.31 -10.19 -6.27
C THR A 138 -24.97 -9.24 -5.27
N GLN A 139 -24.33 -8.12 -4.91
CA GLN A 139 -24.85 -7.18 -3.91
C GLN A 139 -25.63 -6.02 -4.51
N SER A 140 -25.28 -5.56 -5.72
CA SER A 140 -25.96 -4.44 -6.39
C SER A 140 -27.42 -4.79 -6.71
N THR A 141 -27.72 -6.02 -7.14
CA THR A 141 -29.08 -6.47 -7.44
C THR A 141 -29.95 -6.47 -6.18
N HIS A 142 -29.45 -7.01 -5.06
CA HIS A 142 -30.22 -7.01 -3.81
C HIS A 142 -30.32 -5.65 -3.12
N GLN A 143 -29.32 -4.77 -3.22
CA GLN A 143 -29.43 -3.41 -2.66
C GLN A 143 -30.33 -2.49 -3.50
N GLN A 144 -30.31 -2.60 -4.83
CA GLN A 144 -31.27 -1.87 -5.67
C GLN A 144 -32.70 -2.38 -5.47
N GLN A 145 -32.89 -3.68 -5.28
CA GLN A 145 -34.21 -4.25 -4.99
C GLN A 145 -34.73 -3.82 -3.61
N LYS A 146 -33.86 -3.81 -2.59
CA LYS A 146 -34.22 -3.38 -1.24
C LYS A 146 -34.47 -1.87 -1.12
N ASN A 147 -33.82 -1.04 -1.95
CA ASN A 147 -34.13 0.40 -2.04
C ASN A 147 -35.36 0.70 -2.91
N ARG A 148 -35.71 -0.17 -3.87
CA ARG A 148 -36.99 -0.07 -4.62
C ARG A 148 -38.20 -0.42 -3.76
N GLU A 149 -38.04 -1.26 -2.73
CA GLU A 149 -39.13 -1.58 -1.79
C GLU A 149 -39.32 -0.54 -0.67
N SER A 150 -38.34 0.34 -0.43
CA SER A 150 -38.46 1.45 0.53
C SER A 150 -38.93 2.73 -0.15
N ASP A 151 -40.18 2.72 -0.60
CA ASP A 151 -40.87 3.93 -1.04
C ASP A 151 -41.11 4.84 0.19
N PRO A 152 -40.56 6.07 0.25
CA PRO A 152 -40.61 6.92 1.45
C PRO A 152 -42.03 7.36 1.86
N LEU A 153 -43.04 7.07 1.03
CA LEU A 153 -44.45 7.35 1.32
C LEU A 153 -45.11 6.33 2.28
N LEU A 154 -44.46 5.18 2.57
CA LEU A 154 -45.02 4.14 3.45
C LEU A 154 -44.36 4.06 4.85
N GLN A 155 -43.34 4.86 5.15
CA GLN A 155 -42.49 4.66 6.33
C GLN A 155 -42.75 5.61 7.52
N ILE A 156 -43.94 6.22 7.59
CA ILE A 156 -44.24 7.27 8.60
C ILE A 156 -44.72 6.72 9.96
N GLN A 157 -45.07 5.44 10.12
CA GLN A 157 -45.92 5.04 11.27
C GLN A 157 -45.35 4.06 12.33
N GLN A 158 -44.03 3.83 12.40
CA GLN A 158 -43.47 2.97 13.45
C GLN A 158 -42.13 3.46 13.99
N ASP A 159 -42.10 4.50 14.83
CA ASP A 159 -40.86 4.87 15.53
C ASP A 159 -41.09 5.55 16.90
N HIS A 160 -41.68 4.82 17.85
CA HIS A 160 -41.65 5.18 19.27
C HIS A 160 -41.27 3.96 20.12
N GLY A 161 -39.97 3.72 20.31
CA GLY A 161 -39.51 2.95 21.47
C GLY A 161 -38.41 1.91 21.26
N SER A 162 -37.21 2.28 20.79
CA SER A 162 -36.02 1.43 21.04
C SER A 162 -34.67 2.15 20.91
N ARG A 163 -34.33 3.01 21.89
CA ARG A 163 -32.99 3.62 21.97
C ARG A 163 -31.85 2.60 22.17
N SER A 164 -32.09 1.41 22.72
CA SER A 164 -31.04 0.40 22.96
C SER A 164 -30.67 -0.45 21.72
N LEU A 165 -31.51 -0.48 20.68
CA LEU A 165 -31.22 -1.18 19.42
C LEU A 165 -30.33 -0.36 18.47
N LYS A 166 -30.20 0.96 18.68
CA LYS A 166 -29.33 1.82 17.85
C LYS A 166 -27.84 1.54 18.04
N LEU A 167 -27.38 1.18 19.25
CA LEU A 167 -25.96 0.91 19.48
C LEU A 167 -25.54 -0.45 18.88
N LYS A 168 -26.37 -1.50 19.03
CA LYS A 168 -26.14 -2.79 18.37
C LYS A 168 -26.22 -2.68 16.85
N SER A 169 -27.10 -1.84 16.30
CA SER A 169 -27.15 -1.62 14.84
C SER A 169 -26.00 -0.76 14.31
N MET A 170 -25.43 0.14 15.13
CA MET A 170 -24.20 0.87 14.80
C MET A 170 -22.96 -0.03 14.83
N LEU A 171 -22.82 -0.92 15.81
CA LEU A 171 -21.74 -1.92 15.81
C LEU A 171 -21.88 -2.94 14.67
N LYS A 172 -23.11 -3.28 14.28
CA LYS A 172 -23.40 -4.14 13.12
C LYS A 172 -23.15 -3.43 11.77
N ARG A 173 -23.00 -2.09 11.77
CA ARG A 173 -22.70 -1.28 10.56
C ARG A 173 -21.20 -1.19 10.27
N SER A 174 -20.32 -1.24 11.26
CA SER A 174 -18.88 -1.39 11.02
C SER A 174 -18.54 -2.87 10.79
N LYS A 175 -18.82 -3.39 9.60
CA LYS A 175 -18.34 -4.71 9.18
C LYS A 175 -16.82 -4.64 8.97
N ILE A 176 -16.05 -4.53 10.05
CA ILE A 176 -14.60 -4.78 10.03
C ILE A 176 -14.43 -6.26 9.67
N SER A 177 -13.67 -6.53 8.62
CA SER A 177 -13.41 -7.91 8.21
C SER A 177 -12.42 -8.56 9.17
N ILE A 178 -12.55 -9.87 9.42
CA ILE A 178 -11.54 -10.64 10.18
C ILE A 178 -10.14 -10.43 9.57
N SER A 179 -10.04 -10.33 8.23
CA SER A 179 -8.78 -10.02 7.55
C SER A 179 -8.19 -8.67 7.96
N GLU A 180 -9.01 -7.63 8.15
CA GLU A 180 -8.55 -6.30 8.58
C GLU A 180 -8.04 -6.35 10.02
N ILE A 181 -8.72 -7.09 10.90
CA ILE A 181 -8.28 -7.30 12.29
C ILE A 181 -6.92 -7.99 12.32
N ILE A 182 -6.73 -9.05 11.51
CA ILE A 182 -5.45 -9.77 11.43
C ILE A 182 -4.35 -8.84 10.92
N ILE A 183 -4.60 -8.08 9.86
CA ILE A 183 -3.62 -7.13 9.29
C ILE A 183 -3.21 -6.07 10.32
N ILE A 184 -4.18 -5.49 11.03
CA ILE A 184 -3.92 -4.49 12.08
C ILE A 184 -3.17 -5.11 13.26
N PHE A 185 -3.53 -6.32 13.66
CA PHE A 185 -2.85 -7.06 14.73
C PHE A 185 -1.37 -7.31 14.38
N LEU A 186 -1.08 -7.79 13.16
CA LEU A 186 0.30 -7.98 12.70
C LEU A 186 1.11 -6.68 12.70
N PHE A 187 0.49 -5.56 12.32
CA PHE A 187 1.14 -4.25 12.37
C PHE A 187 1.41 -3.78 13.81
N ILE A 188 0.47 -3.98 14.73
CA ILE A 188 0.69 -3.66 16.15
C ILE A 188 1.82 -4.52 16.71
N LEU A 189 1.83 -5.81 16.39
CA LEU A 189 2.89 -6.73 16.79
C LEU A 189 4.25 -6.26 16.26
N PHE A 190 4.32 -5.83 14.99
CA PHE A 190 5.52 -5.23 14.40
C PHE A 190 6.00 -4.01 15.20
N LEU A 191 5.12 -3.06 15.53
CA LEU A 191 5.50 -1.87 16.31
C LEU A 191 5.99 -2.22 17.72
N VAL A 192 5.37 -3.19 18.38
CA VAL A 192 5.77 -3.66 19.71
C VAL A 192 7.18 -4.24 19.65
N PHE A 193 7.46 -5.14 18.70
CA PHE A 193 8.79 -5.74 18.57
C PHE A 193 9.84 -4.77 18.06
N LEU A 194 9.47 -3.79 17.22
CA LEU A 194 10.36 -2.70 16.84
C LEU A 194 10.78 -1.89 18.07
N TYR A 195 9.83 -1.57 18.96
CA TYR A 195 10.13 -0.87 20.20
C TYR A 195 11.01 -1.71 21.14
N VAL A 196 10.68 -2.99 21.32
CA VAL A 196 11.48 -3.91 22.15
C VAL A 196 12.91 -4.04 21.61
N GLU A 197 13.08 -4.12 20.30
CA GLU A 197 14.40 -4.18 19.67
C GLU A 197 15.21 -2.91 19.93
N ILE A 198 14.59 -1.74 19.82
CA ILE A 198 15.26 -0.45 20.12
C ILE A 198 15.67 -0.35 21.60
N ASP A 199 14.91 -0.93 22.52
CA ASP A 199 15.21 -0.88 23.97
C ASP A 199 16.21 -1.94 24.43
N LYS A 200 16.16 -3.14 23.83
CA LYS A 200 16.92 -4.31 24.30
C LYS A 200 18.15 -4.65 23.47
N GLU A 201 18.21 -4.21 22.21
CA GLU A 201 19.32 -4.46 21.27
C GLU A 201 19.80 -5.93 21.32
N ASN A 202 18.88 -6.90 21.17
CA ASN A 202 19.20 -8.33 21.34
C ASN A 202 18.89 -9.09 20.04
N GLN A 203 19.83 -9.94 19.63
CA GLN A 203 19.72 -10.78 18.43
C GLN A 203 18.39 -11.54 18.32
N ILE A 204 17.90 -12.08 19.42
CA ILE A 204 16.65 -12.85 19.43
C ILE A 204 15.46 -11.94 19.07
N PHE A 205 15.43 -10.71 19.58
CA PHE A 205 14.36 -9.77 19.27
C PHE A 205 14.46 -9.26 17.83
N TYR A 206 15.67 -9.08 17.31
CA TYR A 206 15.91 -8.78 15.90
C TYR A 206 15.37 -9.89 14.98
N ASP A 207 15.67 -11.16 15.26
CA ASP A 207 15.19 -12.30 14.45
C ASP A 207 13.66 -12.42 14.50
N ILE A 208 13.06 -12.17 15.67
CA ILE A 208 11.60 -12.11 15.83
C ILE A 208 11.02 -10.93 15.04
N LEU A 209 11.63 -9.75 15.11
CA LEU A 209 11.22 -8.57 14.36
C LEU A 209 11.26 -8.83 12.86
N LEU A 210 12.34 -9.43 12.35
CA LEU A 210 12.51 -9.82 10.94
C LEU A 210 11.45 -10.85 10.52
N THR A 211 11.15 -11.83 11.38
CA THR A 211 10.08 -12.80 11.13
C THR A 211 8.72 -12.11 11.02
N ILE A 212 8.39 -11.22 11.96
CA ILE A 212 7.13 -10.46 11.93
C ILE A 212 7.06 -9.58 10.69
N PHE A 213 8.18 -8.97 10.31
CA PHE A 213 8.32 -8.16 9.10
C PHE A 213 7.89 -8.95 7.86
N ILE A 214 8.46 -10.14 7.66
CA ILE A 214 8.10 -11.04 6.56
C ILE A 214 6.62 -11.48 6.65
N VAL A 215 6.16 -11.86 7.84
CA VAL A 215 4.77 -12.31 8.07
C VAL A 215 3.77 -11.20 7.75
N GLN A 216 4.10 -9.94 8.02
CA GLN A 216 3.24 -8.79 7.71
C GLN A 216 2.96 -8.63 6.20
N HIS A 217 3.83 -9.16 5.34
CA HIS A 217 3.66 -9.14 3.89
C HIS A 217 2.89 -10.35 3.33
N ILE A 218 2.70 -11.43 4.10
CA ILE A 218 1.91 -12.60 3.67
C ILE A 218 0.48 -12.22 3.26
N PRO A 219 -0.26 -11.36 4.01
CA PRO A 219 -1.57 -10.87 3.57
C PRO A 219 -1.57 -10.21 2.20
N VAL A 220 -0.50 -9.46 1.83
CA VAL A 220 -0.37 -8.84 0.51
C VAL A 220 -0.37 -9.92 -0.58
N LEU A 221 0.49 -10.93 -0.44
CA LEU A 221 0.57 -12.04 -1.42
C LEU A 221 -0.73 -12.81 -1.54
N VAL A 222 -1.33 -13.16 -0.40
CA VAL A 222 -2.61 -13.88 -0.39
C VAL A 222 -3.70 -13.05 -1.08
N LEU A 223 -3.80 -11.75 -0.78
CA LEU A 223 -4.80 -10.88 -1.39
C LEU A 223 -4.56 -10.70 -2.89
N VAL A 224 -3.30 -10.57 -3.34
CA VAL A 224 -2.97 -10.50 -4.77
C VAL A 224 -3.41 -11.77 -5.49
N VAL A 225 -3.10 -12.95 -4.95
CA VAL A 225 -3.53 -14.24 -5.51
C VAL A 225 -5.05 -14.31 -5.55
N MET A 226 -5.74 -13.95 -4.46
CA MET A 226 -7.20 -13.95 -4.42
C MET A 226 -7.83 -13.00 -5.45
N ILE A 227 -7.24 -11.82 -5.68
CA ILE A 227 -7.73 -10.87 -6.69
C ILE A 227 -7.45 -11.39 -8.10
N ALA A 228 -6.23 -11.84 -8.36
CA ALA A 228 -5.79 -12.28 -9.68
C ALA A 228 -6.53 -13.53 -10.17
N PHE A 229 -6.82 -14.47 -9.26
CA PHE A 229 -7.50 -15.73 -9.54
C PHE A 229 -8.97 -15.74 -9.14
N SER A 230 -9.56 -14.58 -8.82
CA SER A 230 -11.01 -14.49 -8.68
C SER A 230 -11.67 -14.95 -10.00
N GLY A 231 -12.67 -15.83 -9.88
CA GLY A 231 -13.20 -16.66 -10.97
C GLY A 231 -13.81 -15.92 -12.17
N LYS A 232 -14.42 -16.68 -13.09
CA LYS A 232 -14.95 -16.25 -14.41
C LYS A 232 -16.12 -15.23 -14.40
N GLY A 233 -16.37 -14.53 -13.29
CA GLY A 233 -17.39 -13.47 -13.19
C GLY A 233 -16.87 -12.08 -13.58
N GLU A 234 -17.60 -11.02 -13.20
CA GLU A 234 -17.26 -9.58 -13.26
C GLU A 234 -16.04 -9.22 -12.37
N GLY A 235 -14.95 -9.97 -12.51
CA GLY A 235 -13.69 -9.75 -11.81
C GLY A 235 -12.77 -8.76 -12.52
N PRO A 236 -11.53 -8.59 -12.03
CA PRO A 236 -10.55 -7.74 -12.68
C PRO A 236 -10.25 -8.22 -14.10
N THR A 237 -10.01 -7.28 -15.02
CA THR A 237 -9.64 -7.59 -16.41
C THR A 237 -8.33 -8.38 -16.47
N GLN A 238 -8.08 -9.12 -17.56
CA GLN A 238 -6.83 -9.85 -17.74
C GLN A 238 -5.60 -8.93 -17.62
N ARG A 239 -5.68 -7.70 -18.14
CA ARG A 239 -4.62 -6.68 -18.01
C ARG A 239 -4.39 -6.29 -16.55
N SER A 240 -5.47 -5.99 -15.82
CA SER A 240 -5.39 -5.70 -14.37
C SER A 240 -4.72 -6.86 -13.61
N ARG A 241 -5.08 -8.12 -13.93
CA ARG A 241 -4.49 -9.32 -13.29
C ARG A 241 -2.97 -9.42 -13.54
N ILE A 242 -2.53 -9.17 -14.76
CA ILE A 242 -1.09 -9.17 -15.09
C ILE A 242 -0.37 -8.08 -14.32
N PHE A 243 -0.91 -6.85 -14.30
CA PHE A 243 -0.29 -5.74 -13.60
C PHE A 243 -0.19 -5.97 -12.08
N ILE A 244 -1.23 -6.49 -11.43
CA ILE A 244 -1.17 -6.74 -9.98
C ILE A 244 -0.19 -7.88 -9.63
N ILE A 245 -0.09 -8.92 -10.47
CA ILE A 245 0.88 -10.00 -10.29
C ILE A 245 2.31 -9.47 -10.45
N LEU A 246 2.59 -8.74 -11.55
CA LEU A 246 3.91 -8.17 -11.78
C LEU A 246 4.29 -7.19 -10.67
N GLY A 247 3.35 -6.32 -10.26
CA GLY A 247 3.55 -5.42 -9.13
C GLY A 247 3.94 -6.18 -7.87
N ALA A 248 3.22 -7.26 -7.53
CA ALA A 248 3.54 -8.08 -6.37
C ALA A 248 4.90 -8.79 -6.47
N ILE A 249 5.25 -9.34 -7.64
CA ILE A 249 6.55 -10.00 -7.87
C ILE A 249 7.70 -9.02 -7.66
N PHE A 250 7.65 -7.83 -8.27
CA PHE A 250 8.69 -6.82 -8.06
C PHE A 250 8.70 -6.31 -6.61
N ASN A 251 7.54 -6.24 -5.96
CA ASN A 251 7.44 -5.84 -4.57
C ASN A 251 8.05 -6.84 -3.58
N LEU A 252 8.26 -8.11 -3.96
CA LEU A 252 8.91 -9.13 -3.11
C LEU A 252 10.29 -8.67 -2.65
N CYS A 253 11.02 -7.95 -3.51
CA CYS A 253 12.34 -7.44 -3.19
C CYS A 253 12.31 -6.34 -2.12
N ASN A 254 11.16 -5.67 -1.94
CA ASN A 254 10.91 -4.70 -0.89
C ASN A 254 10.40 -5.33 0.41
N TYR A 255 10.20 -6.65 0.47
CA TYR A 255 9.71 -7.30 1.71
C TYR A 255 10.79 -7.42 2.76
N LEU A 256 12.05 -7.20 2.37
CA LEU A 256 13.18 -7.21 3.26
C LEU A 256 13.79 -5.80 3.27
N PRO A 257 14.23 -5.32 4.44
CA PRO A 257 14.84 -4.01 4.56
C PRO A 257 16.18 -3.98 3.82
N LEU A 258 16.61 -2.79 3.43
CA LEU A 258 17.80 -2.62 2.57
C LEU A 258 19.07 -3.20 3.18
N TYR A 259 19.21 -3.13 4.51
CA TYR A 259 20.36 -3.66 5.23
C TYR A 259 20.48 -5.19 5.09
N PHE A 260 19.36 -5.90 4.94
CA PHE A 260 19.37 -7.33 4.71
C PHE A 260 20.04 -7.63 3.37
N TRP A 261 19.67 -6.89 2.33
CA TRP A 261 20.27 -7.07 1.01
C TRP A 261 21.76 -6.72 0.98
N SER A 262 22.22 -5.72 1.73
CA SER A 262 23.66 -5.40 1.79
C SER A 262 24.51 -6.49 2.42
N GLU A 263 23.94 -7.31 3.30
CA GLU A 263 24.66 -8.41 3.96
C GLU A 263 24.82 -9.63 3.03
N TYR A 264 23.78 -9.96 2.25
CA TYR A 264 23.78 -11.16 1.40
C TYR A 264 24.27 -10.91 -0.04
N LEU A 265 24.20 -9.68 -0.53
CA LEU A 265 24.71 -9.35 -1.85
C LEU A 265 26.23 -9.19 -1.80
N PRO A 266 26.94 -9.58 -2.88
CA PRO A 266 28.39 -9.39 -2.93
C PRO A 266 28.71 -7.90 -2.74
N GLY A 267 29.69 -7.63 -1.88
CA GLY A 267 30.23 -6.28 -1.72
C GLY A 267 30.80 -5.71 -3.02
N GLY A 268 30.97 -4.40 -3.06
CA GLY A 268 31.48 -3.67 -4.22
C GLY A 268 30.40 -3.19 -5.18
N CYS A 269 30.83 -2.60 -6.29
CA CYS A 269 29.95 -1.88 -7.21
C CYS A 269 30.09 -2.43 -8.63
N PRO A 270 29.07 -3.14 -9.14
CA PRO A 270 29.10 -3.68 -10.51
C PRO A 270 29.22 -2.57 -11.57
N MET A 271 28.75 -1.37 -11.26
CA MET A 271 29.03 -0.15 -12.04
C MET A 271 29.70 0.89 -11.15
N TYR A 272 30.44 1.83 -11.74
CA TYR A 272 31.28 2.80 -11.03
C TYR A 272 30.59 3.52 -9.86
N ILE A 273 29.28 3.80 -9.98
CA ILE A 273 28.49 4.54 -8.98
C ILE A 273 27.33 3.70 -8.42
N VAL A 274 27.05 2.51 -8.96
CA VAL A 274 25.83 1.76 -8.65
C VAL A 274 26.19 0.41 -8.04
N SER A 275 25.69 0.18 -6.84
CA SER A 275 25.84 -1.07 -6.08
C SER A 275 24.78 -2.12 -6.46
N TYR A 276 24.94 -3.36 -6.01
CA TYR A 276 23.88 -4.37 -6.15
C TYR A 276 22.61 -3.99 -5.39
N VAL A 277 22.76 -3.29 -4.26
CA VAL A 277 21.65 -2.79 -3.44
C VAL A 277 20.80 -1.78 -4.20
N ASP A 278 21.43 -0.93 -5.02
CA ASP A 278 20.75 0.05 -5.88
C ASP A 278 19.90 -0.65 -6.96
N PHE A 279 20.33 -1.80 -7.51
CA PHE A 279 19.52 -2.57 -8.47
C PHE A 279 18.25 -3.13 -7.84
N ILE A 280 18.30 -3.57 -6.58
CA ILE A 280 17.11 -4.00 -5.83
C ILE A 280 16.11 -2.84 -5.70
N GLN A 281 16.59 -1.62 -5.49
CA GLN A 281 15.72 -0.44 -5.41
C GLN A 281 15.07 -0.07 -6.76
N ILE A 282 15.68 -0.43 -7.89
CA ILE A 282 15.03 -0.24 -9.21
C ILE A 282 13.77 -1.10 -9.31
N PHE A 283 13.72 -2.26 -8.64
CA PHE A 283 12.51 -3.09 -8.61
C PHE A 283 11.37 -2.42 -7.84
N ASP A 284 11.67 -1.51 -6.89
CA ASP A 284 10.64 -0.70 -6.23
C ASP A 284 9.92 0.22 -7.24
N PHE A 285 10.66 0.82 -8.18
CA PHE A 285 10.04 1.60 -9.25
C PHE A 285 9.14 0.76 -10.14
N ALA A 286 9.61 -0.43 -10.53
CA ALA A 286 8.82 -1.35 -11.34
C ALA A 286 7.53 -1.76 -10.61
N SER A 287 7.63 -2.15 -9.34
CA SER A 287 6.50 -2.47 -8.46
C SER A 287 5.47 -1.33 -8.44
N LEU A 288 5.92 -0.11 -8.18
CA LEU A 288 5.04 1.06 -8.11
C LEU A 288 4.34 1.38 -9.42
N LEU A 289 5.06 1.29 -10.53
CA LEU A 289 4.52 1.49 -11.85
C LEU A 289 3.42 0.46 -12.14
N PHE A 290 3.66 -0.81 -11.82
CA PHE A 290 2.68 -1.87 -12.06
C PHE A 290 1.43 -1.73 -11.17
N PHE A 291 1.57 -1.38 -9.89
CA PHE A 291 0.42 -1.05 -9.05
C PHE A 291 -0.37 0.16 -9.57
N PHE A 292 0.31 1.16 -10.13
CA PHE A 292 -0.36 2.33 -10.72
C PHE A 292 -1.11 1.95 -12.00
N LEU A 293 -0.49 1.15 -12.88
CA LEU A 293 -1.13 0.63 -14.08
C LEU A 293 -2.32 -0.27 -13.77
N PHE A 294 -2.25 -1.07 -12.70
CA PHE A 294 -3.38 -1.82 -12.16
C PHE A 294 -4.54 -0.89 -11.80
N LEU A 295 -4.29 0.18 -11.04
CA LEU A 295 -5.31 1.16 -10.66
C LEU A 295 -5.93 1.86 -11.87
N ARG A 296 -5.11 2.26 -12.84
CA ARG A 296 -5.59 2.87 -14.09
C ARG A 296 -6.50 1.92 -14.87
N SER A 297 -6.11 0.65 -14.98
CA SER A 297 -6.90 -0.38 -15.67
C SER A 297 -8.25 -0.61 -14.97
N GLU A 298 -8.25 -0.71 -13.63
CA GLU A 298 -9.48 -0.85 -12.86
C GLU A 298 -10.37 0.39 -12.91
N TYR A 299 -9.79 1.60 -12.93
CA TYR A 299 -10.55 2.82 -13.10
C TYR A 299 -11.29 2.84 -14.44
N SER A 300 -10.60 2.49 -15.54
CA SER A 300 -11.23 2.44 -16.87
C SER A 300 -12.43 1.50 -16.91
N ARG A 301 -12.32 0.31 -16.30
CA ARG A 301 -13.42 -0.65 -16.18
C ARG A 301 -14.59 -0.06 -15.39
N ASN A 302 -14.31 0.54 -14.23
CA ASN A 302 -15.35 1.11 -13.37
C ASN A 302 -16.11 2.26 -14.04
N VAL A 303 -15.42 3.08 -14.85
CA VAL A 303 -16.06 4.17 -15.61
C VAL A 303 -17.05 3.61 -16.62
N GLU A 304 -16.66 2.56 -17.36
CA GLU A 304 -17.55 1.89 -18.31
C GLU A 304 -18.80 1.33 -17.63
N GLU A 305 -18.63 0.57 -16.53
CA GLU A 305 -19.75 0.01 -15.76
C GLU A 305 -20.71 1.10 -15.22
N CYS A 306 -20.16 2.23 -14.76
CA CYS A 306 -20.98 3.33 -14.27
C CYS A 306 -21.76 4.05 -15.37
N ILE A 307 -21.18 4.20 -16.56
CA ILE A 307 -21.88 4.79 -17.72
C ILE A 307 -23.05 3.90 -18.10
N TRP A 308 -22.85 2.57 -18.22
CA TRP A 308 -23.92 1.63 -18.54
C TRP A 308 -25.04 1.65 -17.50
N THR A 309 -24.68 1.68 -16.21
CA THR A 309 -25.66 1.79 -15.12
C THR A 309 -26.45 3.11 -15.17
N ALA A 310 -25.79 4.22 -15.48
CA ALA A 310 -26.45 5.52 -15.60
C ALA A 310 -27.41 5.55 -16.80
N VAL A 311 -26.98 5.02 -17.95
CA VAL A 311 -27.81 4.94 -19.17
C VAL A 311 -29.02 4.04 -18.94
N SER A 312 -28.85 2.87 -18.30
CA SER A 312 -29.97 1.96 -18.02
C SER A 312 -30.99 2.59 -17.07
N GLN A 313 -30.53 3.29 -16.03
CA GLN A 313 -31.42 4.02 -15.12
C GLN A 313 -32.18 5.16 -15.82
N SER A 314 -31.54 5.88 -16.74
CA SER A 314 -32.22 6.88 -17.55
C SER A 314 -33.27 6.25 -18.47
N GLN A 315 -32.96 5.15 -19.15
CA GLN A 315 -33.92 4.44 -20.00
C GLN A 315 -35.13 3.93 -19.21
N ASP A 316 -34.92 3.33 -18.04
CA ASP A 316 -36.00 2.91 -17.14
C ASP A 316 -36.89 4.08 -16.69
N THR A 317 -36.30 5.26 -16.50
CA THR A 317 -37.03 6.47 -16.09
C THR A 317 -37.82 7.08 -17.25
N PHE A 318 -37.31 6.97 -18.48
CA PHE A 318 -37.92 7.49 -19.71
C PHE A 318 -38.66 6.41 -20.52
N ASP A 319 -38.99 5.25 -19.95
CA ASP A 319 -39.75 4.22 -20.67
C ASP A 319 -41.19 4.69 -20.87
N PHE A 320 -41.42 5.39 -21.99
CA PHE A 320 -42.69 5.93 -22.43
C PHE A 320 -43.77 4.88 -22.67
N ARG A 321 -43.44 3.58 -22.62
CA ARG A 321 -44.42 2.48 -22.74
C ARG A 321 -45.43 2.41 -21.58
N LYS A 322 -45.20 3.16 -20.50
CA LYS A 322 -46.15 3.31 -19.39
C LYS A 322 -47.14 4.47 -19.57
N PHE A 323 -47.06 5.21 -20.67
CA PHE A 323 -48.03 6.25 -21.07
C PHE A 323 -48.73 5.85 -22.37
#